data_AF-A0A538B7C4-F1
#
_entry.id   AF-A0A538B7C4-F1
#
_cell.length_a   1.000
_cell.length_b   1.000
_cell.length_c   1.000
_cell.angle_alpha   90.00
_cell.angle_beta   90.00
_cell.angle_gamma   90.00
#
_symmetry.space_group_name_H-M   'P 1'
#
loop_
_entity.id
_entity.type
_entity.pdbx_description
1 polymer ?
#
loop_
_entity_poly.entity_id
_entity_poly.type
_entity_poly.pdbx_seq_one_letter_code
_entity_poly.pdbx_strand_id
1 'polypeptide(L)'
;PHVLAHAAELAPEVLAVDSIQTVHDPALGSSPGSVAQVRECAAQLVQLAKTRSPAVILVGHVTKEGTLAGPRVLEHVVDTVLSFEGERHHALRLLRAQKHRFGSTDELGLFEMSDAGLRAVADPSCLFLGDRRPGVAGCAVVPVLDGRRPLLVEVQALVAGSSLTMPRRSVQGLDSARVALVLAVLERRCSVSLANSDVYASAAGGVRVGDPGADLGIALALASASSGRPLADDVIACGEIGLGGEVRQVAQTGRRLAEAARLGFRAAIVPGSAPDTGAALELVRVATVRDALDAAGLRAEQPTVVSLAK
;
A
#
# COMPACT_ATOMS: atom_id res chain seq x y z
N PRO A 1 27.51 30.33 -3.39
CA PRO A 1 27.72 31.79 -3.63
C PRO A 1 26.82 32.39 -4.73
N HIS A 2 26.90 31.89 -5.97
CA HIS A 2 26.17 32.51 -7.11
C HIS A 2 24.65 32.38 -7.02
N VAL A 3 24.13 31.25 -6.55
CA VAL A 3 22.67 31.04 -6.41
C VAL A 3 22.05 32.04 -5.44
N LEU A 4 22.64 32.23 -4.25
CA LEU A 4 22.12 33.17 -3.23
C LEU A 4 22.21 34.62 -3.70
N ALA A 5 23.31 35.00 -4.36
CA ALA A 5 23.47 36.35 -4.90
C ALA A 5 22.44 36.64 -6.00
N HIS A 6 22.21 35.69 -6.90
CA HIS A 6 21.26 35.86 -7.99
C HIS A 6 19.81 35.84 -7.50
N ALA A 7 19.47 34.96 -6.54
CA ALA A 7 18.17 35.00 -5.88
C ALA A 7 17.96 36.31 -5.11
N ALA A 8 19.02 36.89 -4.55
CA ALA A 8 18.96 38.17 -3.87
C ALA A 8 18.70 39.35 -4.81
N GLU A 9 19.23 39.30 -6.03
CA GLU A 9 19.05 40.30 -7.08
C GLU A 9 17.67 40.20 -7.74
N LEU A 10 17.26 38.98 -8.11
CA LEU A 10 16.00 38.73 -8.82
C LEU A 10 14.77 38.77 -7.93
N ALA A 11 14.93 38.56 -6.62
CA ALA A 11 13.85 38.46 -5.64
C ALA A 11 12.67 37.57 -6.10
N PRO A 12 12.93 36.28 -6.45
CA PRO A 12 11.89 35.42 -7.01
C PRO A 12 10.83 35.05 -5.97
N GLU A 13 9.60 34.83 -6.41
CA GLU A 13 8.54 34.25 -5.57
C GLU A 13 8.78 32.77 -5.28
N VAL A 14 9.41 32.05 -6.24
CA VAL A 14 9.73 30.62 -6.14
C VAL A 14 11.17 30.36 -6.56
N LEU A 15 11.90 29.59 -5.76
CA LEU A 15 13.25 29.12 -6.07
C LEU A 15 13.28 27.59 -6.04
N ALA A 16 13.50 26.97 -7.20
CA ALA A 16 13.62 25.51 -7.32
C ALA A 16 15.09 25.10 -7.52
N VAL A 17 15.55 24.14 -6.71
CA VAL A 17 16.88 23.53 -6.79
C VAL A 17 16.71 22.06 -7.16
N ASP A 18 16.98 21.73 -8.41
CA ASP A 18 16.74 20.41 -9.02
C ASP A 18 17.62 19.27 -8.46
N SER A 19 18.75 19.62 -7.85
CA SER A 19 19.47 18.68 -7.00
C SER A 19 20.27 19.43 -5.95
N ILE A 20 19.93 19.23 -4.68
CA ILE A 20 20.73 19.81 -3.59
C ILE A 20 22.13 19.18 -3.51
N GLN A 21 22.29 17.94 -3.99
CA GLN A 21 23.58 17.25 -4.04
C GLN A 21 24.58 17.92 -5.00
N THR A 22 24.10 18.66 -6.00
CA THR A 22 24.95 19.39 -6.96
C THR A 22 25.26 20.82 -6.52
N VAL A 23 24.71 21.28 -5.39
CA VAL A 23 25.02 22.59 -4.82
C VAL A 23 26.27 22.49 -3.94
N HIS A 24 27.19 23.42 -4.14
CA HIS A 24 28.47 23.46 -3.43
C HIS A 24 28.76 24.86 -2.90
N ASP A 25 29.16 24.91 -1.63
CA ASP A 25 29.77 26.07 -1.01
C ASP A 25 31.29 25.82 -0.83
N PRO A 26 32.15 26.55 -1.56
CA PRO A 26 33.60 26.40 -1.47
C PRO A 26 34.18 26.86 -0.12
N ALA A 27 33.42 27.61 0.70
CA ALA A 27 33.84 27.98 2.05
C ALA A 27 33.83 26.77 3.01
N LEU A 28 33.15 25.68 2.65
CA LEU A 28 33.09 24.46 3.44
C LEU A 28 34.19 23.51 2.98
N GLY A 29 35.06 23.11 3.91
CA GLY A 29 36.17 22.18 3.65
C GLY A 29 35.75 20.73 3.38
N SER A 30 34.45 20.43 3.32
CA SER A 30 33.93 19.10 2.98
C SER A 30 33.78 18.93 1.46
N SER A 31 33.99 17.70 0.98
CA SER A 31 33.83 17.38 -0.45
C SER A 31 32.43 17.72 -0.98
N PRO A 32 32.32 18.21 -2.24
CA PRO A 32 31.04 18.39 -2.93
C PRO A 32 30.17 17.12 -2.88
N GLY A 33 28.86 17.28 -2.70
CA GLY A 33 27.90 16.16 -2.59
C GLY A 33 27.96 15.35 -1.29
N SER A 34 28.88 15.66 -0.37
CA SER A 34 28.88 15.04 0.96
C SER A 34 27.66 15.46 1.79
N VAL A 35 27.27 14.63 2.77
CA VAL A 35 26.14 14.90 3.67
C VAL A 35 26.30 16.26 4.39
N ALA A 36 27.51 16.58 4.83
CA ALA A 36 27.81 17.86 5.48
C ALA A 36 27.57 19.04 4.54
N GLN A 37 28.03 18.94 3.28
CA GLN A 37 27.84 19.97 2.28
C GLN A 37 26.35 20.16 1.95
N VAL A 38 25.62 19.07 1.70
CA VAL A 38 24.18 19.10 1.42
C VAL A 38 23.40 19.76 2.56
N ARG A 39 23.70 19.41 3.81
CA ARG A 39 23.01 19.96 4.98
C ARG A 39 23.23 21.46 5.12
N GLU A 40 24.46 21.92 4.94
CA GLU A 40 24.80 23.32 5.12
C GLU A 40 24.27 24.19 3.97
N CYS A 41 24.40 23.74 2.72
CA CYS A 41 23.77 24.41 1.57
C CYS A 41 22.25 24.54 1.74
N ALA A 42 21.59 23.46 2.19
CA ALA A 42 20.14 23.50 2.46
C ALA A 42 19.81 24.49 3.59
N ALA A 43 20.60 24.53 4.66
CA ALA A 43 20.40 25.48 5.76
C ALA A 43 20.51 26.94 5.32
N GLN A 44 21.48 27.26 4.46
CA GLN A 44 21.60 28.60 3.87
C GLN A 44 20.39 28.97 3.00
N LEU A 45 19.86 28.03 2.21
CA LEU A 45 18.66 28.25 1.40
C LEU A 45 17.38 28.40 2.24
N VAL A 46 17.26 27.65 3.34
CA VAL A 46 16.18 27.83 4.33
C VAL A 46 16.27 29.21 4.98
N GLN A 47 17.48 29.69 5.29
CA GLN A 47 17.66 31.02 5.85
C GLN A 47 17.30 32.13 4.85
N LEU A 48 17.60 31.92 3.56
CA LEU A 48 17.11 32.79 2.49
C LEU A 48 15.57 32.83 2.46
N ALA A 49 14.91 31.67 2.54
CA ALA A 49 13.44 31.58 2.61
C ALA A 49 12.87 32.38 3.80
N LYS A 50 13.48 32.26 4.98
CA LYS A 50 13.03 32.97 6.19
C LYS A 50 13.24 34.49 6.12
N THR A 51 14.30 34.94 5.46
CA THR A 51 14.67 36.36 5.44
C THR A 51 14.02 37.13 4.31
N ARG A 52 13.73 36.47 3.18
CA ARG A 52 13.23 37.11 1.95
C ARG A 52 11.89 36.58 1.48
N SER A 53 11.34 35.57 2.15
CA SER A 53 10.04 34.95 1.87
C SER A 53 9.82 34.30 0.48
N PRO A 54 10.84 33.79 -0.28
CA PRO A 54 10.55 32.92 -1.42
C PRO A 54 10.07 31.54 -0.95
N ALA A 55 9.23 30.88 -1.76
CA ALA A 55 8.98 29.44 -1.64
C ALA A 55 10.17 28.68 -2.22
N VAL A 56 10.90 27.92 -1.39
CA VAL A 56 12.09 27.18 -1.81
C VAL A 56 11.78 25.69 -1.95
N ILE A 57 11.99 25.13 -3.15
CA ILE A 57 11.82 23.71 -3.46
C ILE A 57 13.20 23.07 -3.60
N LEU A 58 13.48 22.05 -2.80
CA LEU A 58 14.74 21.30 -2.86
C LEU A 58 14.47 19.87 -3.30
N VAL A 59 15.13 19.43 -4.37
CA VAL A 59 15.08 18.05 -4.83
C VAL A 59 16.29 17.29 -4.30
N GLY A 60 16.02 16.18 -3.61
CA GLY A 60 17.03 15.29 -3.05
C GLY A 60 16.84 13.87 -3.55
N HIS A 61 17.77 13.39 -4.38
CA HIS A 61 17.75 12.00 -4.87
C HIS A 61 18.11 11.00 -3.76
N VAL A 62 17.36 9.87 -3.71
CA VAL A 62 17.70 8.73 -2.86
C VAL A 62 18.71 7.84 -3.59
N THR A 63 19.89 7.64 -3.00
CA THR A 63 20.93 6.77 -3.56
C THR A 63 20.68 5.30 -3.20
N LYS A 64 21.27 4.37 -3.98
CA LYS A 64 21.00 2.91 -3.94
C LYS A 64 21.21 2.23 -2.58
N GLU A 65 21.91 2.87 -1.64
CA GLU A 65 22.19 2.33 -0.31
C GLU A 65 21.36 2.98 0.81
N GLY A 66 20.48 3.95 0.50
CA GLY A 66 19.66 4.64 1.52
C GLY A 66 20.46 5.48 2.54
N THR A 67 21.78 5.53 2.41
CA THR A 67 22.71 6.11 3.39
C THR A 67 23.27 7.48 2.99
N LEU A 68 23.21 7.88 1.72
CA LEU A 68 23.79 9.15 1.30
C LEU A 68 22.71 10.15 0.87
N ALA A 69 22.48 11.13 1.75
CA ALA A 69 21.83 12.42 1.46
C ALA A 69 20.41 12.35 0.86
N GLY A 70 19.59 11.39 1.29
CA GLY A 70 18.15 11.41 1.03
C GLY A 70 17.40 12.46 1.89
N PRO A 71 16.07 12.61 1.71
CA PRO A 71 15.24 13.55 2.47
C PRO A 71 15.41 13.45 3.99
N ARG A 72 15.73 12.26 4.53
CA ARG A 72 16.00 12.05 5.96
C ARG A 72 17.11 12.94 6.54
N VAL A 73 18.14 13.28 5.76
CA VAL A 73 19.22 14.17 6.22
C VAL A 73 18.73 15.60 6.40
N LEU A 74 17.76 16.01 5.58
CA LEU A 74 17.22 17.36 5.56
C LEU A 74 15.87 17.50 6.29
N GLU A 75 15.27 16.38 6.70
CA GLU A 75 13.92 16.29 7.24
C GLU A 75 13.70 17.21 8.45
N HIS A 76 14.73 17.38 9.29
CA HIS A 76 14.64 18.24 10.47
C HIS A 76 14.80 19.73 10.14
N VAL A 77 15.49 20.08 9.05
CA VAL A 77 15.80 21.48 8.70
C VAL A 77 14.79 22.13 7.76
N VAL A 78 13.94 21.35 7.08
CA VAL A 78 12.90 21.87 6.17
C VAL A 78 11.51 21.91 6.81
N ASP A 79 10.61 22.70 6.23
CA ASP A 79 9.23 22.83 6.71
C ASP A 79 8.30 21.71 6.22
N THR A 80 8.51 21.24 4.98
CA THR A 80 7.74 20.17 4.34
C THR A 80 8.69 19.17 3.70
N VAL A 81 8.40 17.88 3.87
CA VAL A 81 9.11 16.76 3.23
C VAL A 81 8.11 15.96 2.42
N LEU A 82 8.36 15.90 1.11
CA LEU A 82 7.58 15.09 0.18
C LEU A 82 8.44 13.94 -0.34
N SER A 83 7.87 12.75 -0.38
CA SER A 83 8.45 11.55 -0.99
C SER A 83 7.73 11.27 -2.29
N PHE A 84 8.47 11.10 -3.38
CA PHE A 84 7.90 10.70 -4.67
C PHE A 84 8.36 9.28 -5.01
N GLU A 85 7.43 8.34 -4.93
CA GLU A 85 7.69 6.90 -4.95
C GLU A 85 7.01 6.24 -6.14
N GLY A 86 7.64 5.22 -6.72
CA GLY A 86 7.04 4.40 -7.76
C GLY A 86 7.81 3.12 -7.96
N GLU A 87 7.10 2.04 -8.27
CA GLU A 87 7.69 0.79 -8.74
C GLU A 87 8.20 0.96 -10.17
N ARG A 88 9.35 0.35 -10.50
CA ARG A 88 10.02 0.52 -11.80
C ARG A 88 9.14 0.10 -12.98
N HIS A 89 8.26 -0.87 -12.75
CA HIS A 89 7.42 -1.49 -13.77
C HIS A 89 5.97 -1.01 -13.76
N HIS A 90 5.62 -0.06 -12.88
CA HIS A 90 4.28 0.56 -12.86
C HIS A 90 4.36 2.01 -13.32
N ALA A 91 3.37 2.47 -14.07
CA ALA A 91 3.28 3.87 -14.52
C ALA A 91 2.92 4.83 -13.38
N LEU A 92 2.31 4.30 -12.30
CA LEU A 92 1.88 5.09 -11.15
C LEU A 92 3.07 5.60 -10.33
N ARG A 93 2.96 6.84 -9.91
CA ARG A 93 3.87 7.55 -9.01
C ARG A 93 3.06 8.17 -7.88
N LEU A 94 3.51 7.95 -6.66
CA LEU A 94 2.85 8.38 -5.44
C LEU A 94 3.67 9.49 -4.79
N LEU A 95 3.05 10.65 -4.57
CA LEU A 95 3.62 11.78 -3.85
C LEU A 95 3.03 11.80 -2.44
N ARG A 96 3.86 11.53 -1.42
CA ARG A 96 3.44 11.48 0.00
C ARG A 96 4.14 12.55 0.83
N ALA A 97 3.39 13.20 1.70
CA ALA A 97 3.96 14.10 2.69
C ALA A 97 4.42 13.33 3.93
N GLN A 98 5.73 13.28 4.18
CA GLN A 98 6.31 12.70 5.41
C GLN A 98 6.29 13.72 6.56
N LYS A 99 6.43 15.00 6.21
CA LYS A 99 6.36 16.13 7.13
C LYS A 99 5.66 17.27 6.41
N HIS A 100 4.71 17.93 7.06
CA HIS A 100 4.02 19.08 6.46
C HIS A 100 3.67 20.08 7.56
N ARG A 101 4.46 21.16 7.70
CA ARG A 101 4.18 22.19 8.72
C ARG A 101 2.95 23.04 8.41
N PHE A 102 2.49 23.05 7.16
CA PHE A 102 1.41 23.90 6.67
C PHE A 102 0.12 23.14 6.34
N GLY A 103 0.07 21.83 6.59
CA GLY A 103 -1.08 21.00 6.22
C GLY A 103 -0.95 19.56 6.72
N SER A 104 -1.77 18.67 6.17
CA SER A 104 -1.78 17.27 6.59
C SER A 104 -0.65 16.47 5.93
N THR A 105 -0.14 15.47 6.65
CA THR A 105 0.76 14.43 6.12
C THR A 105 0.01 13.28 5.45
N ASP A 106 -1.31 13.22 5.61
CA ASP A 106 -2.12 12.13 5.04
C ASP A 106 -2.57 12.40 3.59
N GLU A 107 -2.09 13.49 3.00
CA GLU A 107 -2.36 13.80 1.61
C GLU A 107 -1.48 12.96 0.69
N LEU A 108 -2.12 12.41 -0.32
CA LEU A 108 -1.51 11.55 -1.33
C LEU A 108 -1.79 12.17 -2.69
N GLY A 109 -0.73 12.59 -3.37
CA GLY A 109 -0.76 12.94 -4.79
C GLY A 109 -0.51 11.70 -5.63
N LEU A 110 -1.32 11.49 -6.66
CA LEU A 110 -1.19 10.35 -7.55
C LEU A 110 -0.96 10.83 -8.96
N PHE A 111 0.06 10.28 -9.57
CA PHE A 111 0.50 10.69 -10.89
C PHE A 111 0.78 9.48 -11.75
N GLU A 112 0.54 9.61 -13.04
CA GLU A 112 0.90 8.63 -14.05
C GLU A 112 1.99 9.25 -14.93
N MET A 113 3.11 8.55 -15.12
CA MET A 113 4.12 8.98 -16.08
C MET A 113 3.69 8.57 -17.48
N SER A 114 3.31 9.56 -18.30
CA SER A 114 2.98 9.39 -19.72
C SER A 114 4.11 9.89 -20.61
N ASP A 115 3.99 9.70 -21.92
CA ASP A 115 4.95 10.24 -22.91
C ASP A 115 5.04 11.78 -22.86
N ALA A 116 3.98 12.45 -22.41
CA ALA A 116 3.92 13.90 -22.23
C ALA A 116 4.40 14.38 -20.84
N GLY A 117 4.78 13.45 -19.95
CA GLY A 117 5.20 13.74 -18.57
C GLY A 117 4.19 13.27 -17.51
N LEU A 118 4.32 13.83 -16.30
CA LEU A 118 3.49 13.46 -15.15
C LEU A 118 2.06 14.02 -15.28
N ARG A 119 1.07 13.12 -15.28
CA ARG A 119 -0.36 13.47 -15.28
C ARG A 119 -0.98 13.15 -13.93
N ALA A 120 -1.67 14.12 -13.33
CA ALA A 120 -2.40 13.89 -12.10
C ALA A 120 -3.57 12.91 -12.33
N VAL A 121 -3.72 11.95 -11.41
CA VAL A 121 -4.80 10.97 -11.41
C VAL A 121 -5.83 11.40 -10.37
N ALA A 122 -7.04 11.72 -10.83
CA ALA A 122 -8.12 12.18 -9.95
C ALA A 122 -8.76 11.04 -9.12
N ASP A 123 -8.86 9.83 -9.68
CA ASP A 123 -9.39 8.65 -8.97
C ASP A 123 -8.42 7.46 -9.05
N PRO A 124 -7.59 7.20 -8.02
CA PRO A 124 -6.70 6.04 -7.99
C PRO A 124 -7.43 4.70 -8.04
N SER A 125 -8.63 4.67 -7.47
CA SER A 125 -9.29 3.42 -7.15
C SER A 125 -9.70 2.67 -8.42
N CYS A 126 -10.01 3.39 -9.51
CA CYS A 126 -10.21 2.81 -10.83
C CYS A 126 -8.92 2.26 -11.45
N LEU A 127 -7.74 2.81 -11.13
CA LEU A 127 -6.46 2.30 -11.64
C LEU A 127 -6.07 0.97 -10.98
N PHE A 128 -6.26 0.84 -9.67
CA PHE A 128 -5.92 -0.39 -8.95
C PHE A 128 -6.83 -1.57 -9.29
N LEU A 129 -8.05 -1.28 -9.77
CA LEU A 129 -9.04 -2.29 -10.17
C LEU A 129 -9.22 -2.39 -11.70
N GLY A 130 -8.56 -1.53 -12.48
CA GLY A 130 -8.83 -1.35 -13.91
C GLY A 130 -8.49 -2.56 -14.78
N ASP A 131 -7.46 -3.32 -14.39
CA ASP A 131 -7.02 -4.53 -15.11
C ASP A 131 -7.64 -5.82 -14.56
N ARG A 132 -8.58 -5.73 -13.60
CA ARG A 132 -9.18 -6.90 -12.97
C ARG A 132 -9.93 -7.73 -13.99
N ARG A 133 -9.71 -9.04 -13.95
CA ARG A 133 -10.44 -10.02 -14.76
C ARG A 133 -11.51 -10.70 -13.91
N PRO A 134 -12.79 -10.48 -14.22
CA PRO A 134 -13.90 -11.16 -13.56
C PRO A 134 -13.77 -12.68 -13.58
N GLY A 135 -14.18 -13.35 -12.50
CA GLY A 135 -14.29 -14.82 -12.45
C GLY A 135 -12.97 -15.59 -12.40
N VAL A 136 -11.86 -14.92 -12.08
CA VAL A 136 -10.55 -15.56 -11.89
C VAL A 136 -10.37 -15.98 -10.44
N ALA A 137 -10.01 -17.25 -10.21
CA ALA A 137 -9.68 -17.76 -8.88
C ALA A 137 -8.36 -17.17 -8.40
N GLY A 138 -8.28 -16.89 -7.10
CA GLY A 138 -7.09 -16.32 -6.47
C GLY A 138 -7.09 -14.81 -6.34
N CYS A 139 -8.17 -14.12 -6.72
CA CYS A 139 -8.28 -12.67 -6.59
C CYS A 139 -9.25 -12.29 -5.46
N ALA A 140 -8.87 -11.33 -4.62
CA ALA A 140 -9.73 -10.72 -3.61
C ALA A 140 -9.46 -9.21 -3.51
N VAL A 141 -10.51 -8.41 -3.33
CA VAL A 141 -10.35 -6.96 -3.14
C VAL A 141 -10.39 -6.60 -1.66
N VAL A 142 -9.41 -5.81 -1.22
CA VAL A 142 -9.28 -5.35 0.16
C VAL A 142 -9.26 -3.83 0.22
N PRO A 143 -9.99 -3.19 1.16
CA PRO A 143 -9.82 -1.79 1.44
C PRO A 143 -8.66 -1.59 2.42
N VAL A 144 -7.60 -0.93 1.98
CA VAL A 144 -6.40 -0.61 2.76
C VAL A 144 -6.38 0.88 3.10
N LEU A 145 -5.73 1.26 4.19
CA LEU A 145 -5.46 2.65 4.50
C LEU A 145 -4.02 2.98 4.14
N ASP A 146 -3.85 4.02 3.32
CA ASP A 146 -2.59 4.73 3.20
C ASP A 146 -2.73 6.07 3.94
N GLY A 147 -2.14 6.16 5.13
CA GLY A 147 -2.41 7.24 6.08
C GLY A 147 -3.90 7.28 6.49
N ARG A 148 -4.61 8.36 6.13
CA ARG A 148 -6.05 8.50 6.34
C ARG A 148 -6.91 8.14 5.13
N ARG A 149 -6.31 7.85 3.97
CA ARG A 149 -7.06 7.61 2.73
C ARG A 149 -7.35 6.12 2.56
N PRO A 150 -8.63 5.70 2.45
CA PRO A 150 -8.97 4.36 2.02
C PRO A 150 -8.68 4.20 0.52
N LEU A 151 -8.05 3.09 0.16
CA LEU A 151 -7.78 2.67 -1.21
C LEU A 151 -8.21 1.20 -1.36
N LEU A 152 -8.74 0.84 -2.52
CA LEU A 152 -9.11 -0.54 -2.82
C LEU A 152 -7.98 -1.16 -3.63
N VAL A 153 -7.49 -2.30 -3.18
CA VAL A 153 -6.37 -3.01 -3.80
C VAL A 153 -6.78 -4.45 -4.04
N GLU A 154 -6.47 -4.97 -5.22
CA GLU A 154 -6.61 -6.39 -5.50
C GLU A 154 -5.41 -7.15 -4.94
N VAL A 155 -5.68 -8.14 -4.09
CA VAL A 155 -4.74 -9.17 -3.68
C VAL A 155 -4.92 -10.36 -4.60
N GLN A 156 -3.80 -10.83 -5.13
CA GLN A 156 -3.72 -11.98 -6.02
C GLN A 156 -2.94 -13.10 -5.34
N ALA A 157 -3.40 -14.33 -5.55
CA ALA A 157 -2.78 -15.54 -5.07
C ALA A 157 -2.75 -16.58 -6.19
N LEU A 158 -1.66 -17.33 -6.25
CA LEU A 158 -1.50 -18.49 -7.11
C LEU A 158 -0.94 -19.63 -6.25
N VAL A 159 -1.64 -20.76 -6.26
CA VAL A 159 -1.26 -21.96 -5.53
C VAL A 159 -1.00 -23.07 -6.54
N ALA A 160 0.17 -23.68 -6.48
CA ALA A 160 0.54 -24.80 -7.34
C ALA A 160 1.09 -25.95 -6.49
N GLY A 161 0.87 -27.20 -6.91
CA GLY A 161 1.48 -28.36 -6.27
C GLY A 161 3.01 -28.27 -6.33
N SER A 162 3.69 -28.52 -5.22
CA SER A 162 5.16 -28.49 -5.15
C SER A 162 5.72 -29.90 -5.06
N SER A 163 6.80 -30.16 -5.79
CA SER A 163 7.62 -31.36 -5.63
C SER A 163 8.85 -31.12 -4.76
N LEU A 164 8.99 -29.92 -4.19
CA LEU A 164 10.12 -29.53 -3.35
C LEU A 164 9.90 -29.97 -1.90
N THR A 165 10.99 -30.33 -1.21
CA THR A 165 10.96 -30.62 0.23
C THR A 165 10.51 -29.41 1.05
N MET A 166 10.83 -28.21 0.58
CA MET A 166 10.31 -26.94 1.12
C MET A 166 9.66 -26.15 -0.02
N PRO A 167 8.32 -26.09 -0.06
CA PRO A 167 7.62 -25.34 -1.09
C PRO A 167 7.94 -23.86 -1.07
N ARG A 168 7.90 -23.24 -2.25
CA ARG A 168 8.19 -21.81 -2.42
C ARG A 168 7.06 -20.98 -1.84
N ARG A 169 7.42 -19.90 -1.14
CA ARG A 169 6.48 -18.85 -0.73
C ARG A 169 7.03 -17.51 -1.20
N SER A 170 6.48 -17.00 -2.29
CA SER A 170 6.89 -15.74 -2.92
C SER A 170 5.83 -14.69 -2.65
N VAL A 171 6.24 -13.54 -2.12
CA VAL A 171 5.35 -12.46 -1.72
C VAL A 171 5.85 -11.15 -2.31
N GLN A 172 4.99 -10.40 -3.01
CA GLN A 172 5.33 -9.11 -3.61
C GLN A 172 4.28 -8.05 -3.26
N GLY A 173 4.69 -6.92 -2.68
CA GLY A 173 3.75 -5.85 -2.31
C GLY A 173 2.87 -6.16 -1.09
N LEU A 174 2.99 -7.34 -0.47
CA LEU A 174 2.37 -7.68 0.81
C LEU A 174 3.45 -7.89 1.89
N ASP A 175 3.06 -7.82 3.16
CA ASP A 175 3.92 -8.23 4.26
C ASP A 175 4.07 -9.77 4.32
N SER A 176 5.30 -10.27 4.25
CA SER A 176 5.57 -11.72 4.17
C SER A 176 5.27 -12.45 5.48
N ALA A 177 5.46 -11.81 6.64
CA ALA A 177 5.16 -12.40 7.94
C ALA A 177 3.65 -12.58 8.14
N ARG A 178 2.87 -11.59 7.70
CA ARG A 178 1.40 -11.63 7.67
C ARG A 178 0.87 -12.73 6.76
N VAL A 179 1.40 -12.86 5.54
CA VAL A 179 1.02 -13.97 4.64
C VAL A 179 1.36 -15.33 5.27
N ALA A 180 2.51 -15.47 5.93
CA ALA A 180 2.87 -16.70 6.63
C ALA A 180 1.91 -17.04 7.78
N LEU A 181 1.48 -16.04 8.56
CA LEU A 181 0.49 -16.19 9.62
C LEU A 181 -0.86 -16.65 9.05
N VAL A 182 -1.35 -15.99 8.00
CA VAL A 182 -2.62 -16.33 7.35
C VAL A 182 -2.60 -17.77 6.82
N LEU A 183 -1.50 -18.19 6.19
CA LEU A 183 -1.31 -19.57 5.74
C LEU A 183 -1.41 -20.57 6.90
N ALA A 184 -0.77 -20.29 8.04
CA ALA A 184 -0.84 -21.15 9.22
C ALA A 184 -2.27 -21.24 9.80
N VAL A 185 -3.02 -20.14 9.80
CA VAL A 185 -4.42 -20.10 10.24
C VAL A 185 -5.33 -20.87 9.28
N LEU A 186 -5.19 -20.68 7.97
CA LEU A 186 -5.96 -21.43 6.97
C LEU A 186 -5.74 -22.94 7.11
N GLU A 187 -4.50 -23.38 7.32
CA GLU A 187 -4.17 -24.79 7.49
C GLU A 187 -4.75 -25.35 8.80
N ARG A 188 -4.50 -24.69 9.94
CA ARG A 188 -4.85 -25.22 11.26
C ARG A 188 -6.29 -25.00 11.67
N ARG A 189 -6.93 -23.93 11.20
CA ARG A 189 -8.29 -23.53 11.62
C ARG A 189 -9.33 -23.78 10.55
N CYS A 190 -8.94 -23.82 9.27
CA CYS A 190 -9.86 -23.97 8.14
C CYS A 190 -9.69 -25.28 7.37
N SER A 191 -8.66 -26.08 7.67
CA SER A 191 -8.35 -27.33 6.98
C SER A 191 -8.02 -27.15 5.49
N VAL A 192 -7.49 -25.99 5.11
CA VAL A 192 -7.01 -25.72 3.75
C VAL A 192 -5.56 -26.19 3.64
N SER A 193 -5.32 -27.29 2.93
CA SER A 193 -4.01 -27.92 2.85
C SER A 193 -3.10 -27.18 1.86
N LEU A 194 -2.13 -26.42 2.38
CA LEU A 194 -1.16 -25.64 1.59
C LEU A 194 0.30 -25.95 1.95
N ALA A 195 0.53 -26.94 2.82
CA ALA A 195 1.87 -27.30 3.30
C ALA A 195 2.78 -27.80 2.17
N ASN A 196 2.22 -28.46 1.15
CA ASN A 196 2.93 -29.06 0.01
C ASN A 196 2.72 -28.26 -1.29
N SER A 197 2.37 -26.98 -1.19
CA SER A 197 2.07 -26.14 -2.33
C SER A 197 3.00 -24.94 -2.39
N ASP A 198 3.47 -24.64 -3.59
CA ASP A 198 4.09 -23.36 -3.88
C ASP A 198 3.00 -22.29 -3.83
N VAL A 199 3.27 -21.20 -3.10
CA VAL A 199 2.36 -20.07 -2.92
C VAL A 199 3.03 -18.82 -3.45
N TYR A 200 2.36 -18.14 -4.37
CA TYR A 200 2.71 -16.81 -4.85
C TYR A 200 1.59 -15.87 -4.46
N ALA A 201 1.89 -14.78 -3.79
CA ALA A 201 0.91 -13.78 -3.38
C ALA A 201 1.40 -12.37 -3.70
N SER A 202 0.55 -11.54 -4.28
CA SER A 202 0.90 -10.17 -4.64
C SER A 202 -0.22 -9.17 -4.43
N ALA A 203 0.15 -7.92 -4.17
CA ALA A 203 -0.77 -6.78 -4.31
C ALA A 203 -0.66 -6.21 -5.73
N ALA A 204 -1.78 -6.09 -6.42
CA ALA A 204 -1.85 -5.51 -7.76
C ALA A 204 -1.54 -4.00 -7.73
N GLY A 205 -1.08 -3.46 -8.86
CA GLY A 205 -0.83 -2.02 -9.03
C GLY A 205 0.43 -1.48 -8.34
N GLY A 206 1.35 -2.35 -7.90
CA GLY A 206 2.65 -1.95 -7.34
C GLY A 206 2.56 -1.29 -5.96
N VAL A 207 1.45 -1.48 -5.26
CA VAL A 207 1.22 -0.93 -3.92
C VAL A 207 1.84 -1.84 -2.87
N ARG A 208 2.42 -1.25 -1.82
CA ARG A 208 2.79 -1.98 -0.61
C ARG A 208 1.65 -1.97 0.40
N VAL A 209 1.17 -3.15 0.76
CA VAL A 209 0.08 -3.37 1.71
C VAL A 209 0.65 -4.03 2.98
N GLY A 210 0.78 -3.22 4.03
CA GLY A 210 1.12 -3.68 5.40
C GLY A 210 -0.07 -3.66 6.37
N ASP A 211 -1.26 -3.32 5.88
CA ASP A 211 -2.46 -3.05 6.67
C ASP A 211 -3.12 -4.34 7.20
N PRO A 212 -3.38 -4.48 8.52
CA PRO A 212 -4.09 -5.64 9.07
C PRO A 212 -5.48 -5.88 8.47
N GLY A 213 -6.14 -4.83 7.96
CA GLY A 213 -7.44 -4.94 7.30
C GLY A 213 -7.42 -5.80 6.03
N ALA A 214 -6.25 -6.10 5.49
CA ALA A 214 -6.09 -6.95 4.32
C ALA A 214 -6.03 -8.46 4.65
N ASP A 215 -5.85 -8.86 5.93
CA ASP A 215 -5.65 -10.27 6.31
C ASP A 215 -6.77 -11.17 5.79
N LEU A 216 -8.02 -10.74 5.97
CA LEU A 216 -9.18 -11.50 5.53
C LEU A 216 -9.18 -11.69 4.01
N GLY A 217 -8.88 -10.65 3.23
CA GLY A 217 -8.81 -10.79 1.77
C GLY A 217 -7.62 -11.61 1.30
N ILE A 218 -6.47 -11.55 1.99
CA ILE A 218 -5.34 -12.47 1.73
C ILE A 218 -5.78 -13.91 1.94
N ALA A 219 -6.53 -14.19 3.03
CA ALA A 219 -7.03 -15.53 3.32
C ALA A 219 -8.00 -16.03 2.25
N LEU A 220 -8.94 -15.18 1.81
CA LEU A 220 -9.90 -15.52 0.77
C LEU A 220 -9.21 -15.72 -0.60
N ALA A 221 -8.24 -14.88 -0.96
CA ALA A 221 -7.46 -15.04 -2.19
C ALA A 221 -6.72 -16.39 -2.21
N LEU A 222 -6.02 -16.73 -1.13
CA LEU A 222 -5.30 -18.00 -1.01
C LEU A 222 -6.24 -19.21 -1.08
N ALA A 223 -7.37 -19.17 -0.38
CA ALA A 223 -8.37 -20.24 -0.41
C ALA A 223 -9.07 -20.35 -1.78
N SER A 224 -9.33 -19.21 -2.43
CA SER A 224 -9.86 -19.16 -3.80
C SER A 224 -8.89 -19.81 -4.79
N ALA A 225 -7.60 -19.45 -4.74
CA ALA A 225 -6.56 -20.05 -5.57
C ALA A 225 -6.43 -21.56 -5.33
N SER A 226 -6.47 -21.99 -4.06
CA SER A 226 -6.36 -23.40 -3.69
C SER A 226 -7.56 -24.24 -4.13
N SER A 227 -8.76 -23.68 -4.10
CA SER A 227 -10.00 -24.38 -4.46
C SER A 227 -10.36 -24.26 -5.95
N GLY A 228 -9.69 -23.36 -6.69
CA GLY A 228 -10.03 -23.03 -8.07
C GLY A 228 -11.38 -22.33 -8.22
N ARG A 229 -11.96 -21.80 -7.13
CA ARG A 229 -13.27 -21.15 -7.12
C ARG A 229 -13.09 -19.64 -7.00
N PRO A 230 -13.56 -18.83 -7.96
CA PRO A 230 -13.45 -17.38 -7.87
C PRO A 230 -14.36 -16.79 -6.79
N LEU A 231 -13.93 -15.67 -6.22
CA LEU A 231 -14.81 -14.81 -5.42
C LEU A 231 -15.77 -14.05 -6.33
N ALA A 232 -16.90 -13.60 -5.78
CA ALA A 232 -17.76 -12.66 -6.47
C ALA A 232 -17.04 -11.32 -6.69
N ASP A 233 -17.13 -10.78 -7.90
CA ASP A 233 -16.36 -9.61 -8.31
C ASP A 233 -16.77 -8.34 -7.55
N ASP A 234 -18.00 -8.25 -7.07
CA ASP A 234 -18.55 -7.12 -6.33
C ASP A 234 -18.50 -7.28 -4.80
N VAL A 235 -17.68 -8.21 -4.32
CA VAL A 235 -17.41 -8.45 -2.89
C VAL A 235 -16.01 -7.96 -2.52
N ILE A 236 -15.91 -7.22 -1.42
CA ILE A 236 -14.65 -6.91 -0.75
C ILE A 236 -14.52 -7.68 0.57
N ALA A 237 -13.31 -7.81 1.07
CA ALA A 237 -13.06 -8.38 2.39
C ALA A 237 -12.22 -7.42 3.24
N CYS A 238 -12.64 -7.21 4.48
CA CYS A 238 -11.94 -6.34 5.41
C CYS A 238 -11.94 -6.97 6.80
N GLY A 239 -10.77 -7.14 7.40
CA GLY A 239 -10.65 -7.66 8.76
C GLY A 239 -9.27 -8.21 9.05
N GLU A 240 -8.87 -8.12 10.31
CA GLU A 240 -7.63 -8.70 10.83
C GLU A 240 -7.89 -10.15 11.27
N ILE A 241 -6.91 -11.04 11.04
CA ILE A 241 -7.01 -12.44 11.43
C ILE A 241 -6.18 -12.69 12.69
N GLY A 242 -6.83 -13.20 13.74
CA GLY A 242 -6.14 -13.73 14.91
C GLY A 242 -5.66 -15.17 14.71
N LEU A 243 -4.68 -15.59 15.52
CA LEU A 243 -4.14 -16.96 15.49
C LEU A 243 -5.16 -18.04 15.90
N GLY A 244 -6.24 -17.64 16.59
CA GLY A 244 -7.38 -18.50 16.91
C GLY A 244 -8.29 -18.75 15.70
N GLY A 245 -8.11 -17.98 14.62
CA GLY A 245 -8.99 -17.98 13.45
C GLY A 245 -10.18 -17.03 13.59
N GLU A 246 -10.23 -16.20 14.64
CA GLU A 246 -11.21 -15.14 14.79
C GLU A 246 -10.91 -13.97 13.84
N VAL A 247 -11.98 -13.33 13.37
CA VAL A 247 -11.91 -12.16 12.48
C VAL A 247 -12.21 -10.91 13.31
N ARG A 248 -11.29 -9.95 13.30
CA ARG A 248 -11.29 -8.79 14.19
C ARG A 248 -11.46 -7.49 13.42
N GLN A 249 -12.10 -6.52 14.05
CA GLN A 249 -12.27 -5.18 13.52
C GLN A 249 -10.96 -4.42 13.44
N VAL A 250 -10.84 -3.63 12.37
CA VAL A 250 -9.67 -2.80 12.08
C VAL A 250 -10.01 -1.31 12.13
N ALA A 251 -8.97 -0.49 12.25
CA ALA A 251 -9.11 0.95 12.31
C ALA A 251 -9.86 1.50 11.09
N GLN A 252 -10.71 2.51 11.33
CA GLN A 252 -11.47 3.24 10.30
C GLN A 252 -12.30 2.34 9.36
N THR A 253 -12.82 1.22 9.86
CA THR A 253 -13.69 0.29 9.08
C THR A 253 -14.79 1.06 8.35
N GLY A 254 -15.43 2.05 8.98
CA GLY A 254 -16.47 2.85 8.33
C GLY A 254 -16.02 3.56 7.05
N ARG A 255 -14.81 4.16 7.05
CA ARG A 255 -14.26 4.85 5.88
C ARG A 255 -13.85 3.89 4.78
N ARG A 256 -13.31 2.73 5.16
CA ARG A 256 -12.98 1.64 4.22
C ARG A 256 -14.20 1.16 3.45
N LEU A 257 -15.31 0.92 4.17
CA LEU A 257 -16.57 0.46 3.58
C LEU A 257 -17.25 1.54 2.74
N ALA A 258 -17.22 2.80 3.18
CA ALA A 258 -17.75 3.92 2.40
C ALA A 258 -17.03 4.06 1.05
N GLU A 259 -15.72 3.88 1.00
CA GLU A 259 -14.95 3.91 -0.25
C GLU A 259 -15.28 2.72 -1.16
N ALA A 260 -15.41 1.51 -0.60
CA ALA A 260 -15.85 0.34 -1.38
C ALA A 260 -17.23 0.58 -2.02
N ALA A 261 -18.18 1.13 -1.26
CA ALA A 261 -19.50 1.49 -1.77
C ALA A 261 -19.43 2.57 -2.87
N ARG A 262 -18.60 3.61 -2.68
CA ARG A 262 -18.37 4.67 -3.68
C ARG A 262 -17.91 4.10 -5.03
N LEU A 263 -17.13 3.02 -4.99
CA LEU A 263 -16.58 2.34 -6.16
C LEU A 263 -17.51 1.27 -6.75
N GLY A 264 -18.72 1.12 -6.20
CA GLY A 264 -19.75 0.26 -6.75
C GLY A 264 -19.69 -1.20 -6.29
N PHE A 265 -18.90 -1.53 -5.27
CA PHE A 265 -19.00 -2.83 -4.61
C PHE A 265 -20.34 -2.96 -3.89
N ARG A 266 -20.91 -4.18 -3.90
CA ARG A 266 -22.25 -4.44 -3.39
C ARG A 266 -22.25 -5.08 -2.02
N ALA A 267 -21.22 -5.87 -1.71
CA ALA A 267 -21.11 -6.56 -0.44
C ALA A 267 -19.70 -6.54 0.14
N ALA A 268 -19.61 -6.67 1.46
CA ALA A 268 -18.37 -6.74 2.19
C ALA A 268 -18.41 -7.84 3.25
N ILE A 269 -17.42 -8.74 3.19
CA ILE A 269 -17.18 -9.70 4.26
C ILE A 269 -16.36 -8.99 5.34
N VAL A 270 -16.96 -8.87 6.53
CA VAL A 270 -16.46 -8.03 7.63
C VAL A 270 -16.59 -8.74 8.98
N PRO A 271 -15.83 -8.32 10.01
CA PRO A 271 -15.93 -8.90 11.35
C PRO A 271 -17.33 -8.68 11.93
N GLY A 272 -17.75 -9.59 12.81
CA GLY A 272 -19.04 -9.49 13.53
C GLY A 272 -19.25 -8.12 14.18
N SER A 273 -18.19 -7.50 14.69
CA SER A 273 -18.22 -6.20 15.37
C SER A 273 -18.14 -4.98 14.45
N ALA A 274 -18.09 -5.13 13.12
CA ALA A 274 -18.00 -3.98 12.22
C ALA A 274 -19.13 -2.96 12.48
N PRO A 275 -18.90 -1.65 12.38
CA PRO A 275 -19.97 -0.67 12.56
C PRO A 275 -20.91 -0.70 11.35
N ASP A 276 -22.18 -0.38 11.56
CA ASP A 276 -23.05 0.00 10.45
C ASP A 276 -22.63 1.37 9.94
N THR A 277 -22.56 1.52 8.62
CA THR A 277 -21.93 2.69 7.98
C THR A 277 -22.91 3.55 7.19
N GLY A 278 -24.16 3.09 7.05
CA GLY A 278 -25.17 3.72 6.18
C GLY A 278 -24.78 3.73 4.69
N ALA A 279 -23.67 3.10 4.32
CA ALA A 279 -23.25 2.95 2.94
C ALA A 279 -24.18 1.96 2.21
N ALA A 280 -24.35 2.15 0.90
CA ALA A 280 -25.07 1.21 0.03
C ALA A 280 -24.22 -0.06 -0.23
N LEU A 281 -23.90 -0.78 0.85
CA LEU A 281 -23.03 -1.94 0.86
C LEU A 281 -23.57 -2.96 1.87
N GLU A 282 -23.88 -4.16 1.39
CA GLU A 282 -24.32 -5.27 2.23
C GLU A 282 -23.16 -5.78 3.10
N LEU A 283 -23.39 -5.91 4.41
CA LEU A 283 -22.36 -6.38 5.34
C LEU A 283 -22.59 -7.85 5.69
N VAL A 284 -21.70 -8.71 5.19
CA VAL A 284 -21.65 -10.13 5.54
C VAL A 284 -20.74 -10.29 6.75
N ARG A 285 -21.37 -10.39 7.92
CA ARG A 285 -20.68 -10.40 9.21
C ARG A 285 -20.21 -11.79 9.59
N VAL A 286 -18.92 -11.94 9.86
CA VAL A 286 -18.27 -13.22 10.18
C VAL A 286 -17.54 -13.15 11.52
N ALA A 287 -17.59 -14.23 12.29
CA ALA A 287 -16.85 -14.33 13.56
C ALA A 287 -15.46 -14.96 13.33
N THR A 288 -15.36 -15.87 12.37
CA THR A 288 -14.15 -16.64 12.08
C THR A 288 -13.79 -16.65 10.60
N VAL A 289 -12.53 -16.98 10.29
CA VAL A 289 -12.05 -17.18 8.92
C VAL A 289 -12.84 -18.30 8.24
N ARG A 290 -13.27 -19.31 9.00
CA ARG A 290 -14.11 -20.39 8.48
C ARG A 290 -15.46 -19.87 7.98
N ASP A 291 -16.13 -19.03 8.76
CA ASP A 291 -17.40 -18.42 8.35
C ASP A 291 -17.22 -17.54 7.11
N ALA A 292 -16.08 -16.86 6.99
CA ALA A 292 -15.73 -16.09 5.80
C ALA A 292 -15.58 -16.97 4.55
N LEU A 293 -14.94 -18.13 4.67
CA LEU A 293 -14.82 -19.09 3.57
C LEU A 293 -16.18 -19.68 3.18
N ASP A 294 -17.06 -19.94 4.16
CA ASP A 294 -18.43 -20.41 3.90
C ASP A 294 -19.25 -19.33 3.19
N ALA A 295 -19.22 -18.10 3.69
CA ALA A 295 -19.90 -16.95 3.07
C ALA A 295 -19.41 -16.66 1.65
N ALA A 296 -18.11 -16.84 1.40
CA ALA A 296 -17.50 -16.70 0.08
C ALA A 296 -17.72 -17.92 -0.84
N GLY A 297 -18.34 -18.99 -0.33
CA GLY A 297 -18.53 -20.23 -1.08
C GLY A 297 -17.21 -20.87 -1.49
N LEU A 298 -16.19 -20.89 -0.63
CA LEU A 298 -14.86 -21.46 -0.94
C LEU A 298 -14.61 -22.82 -0.29
N ARG A 299 -15.49 -23.31 0.57
CA ARG A 299 -15.34 -24.63 1.18
C ARG A 299 -15.77 -25.74 0.22
N ALA A 300 -14.98 -26.82 0.18
CA ALA A 300 -15.39 -28.06 -0.45
C ALA A 300 -16.58 -28.63 0.34
N GLU A 301 -17.61 -29.11 -0.38
CA GLU A 301 -18.67 -29.90 0.24
C GLU A 301 -18.00 -31.08 0.96
N GLN A 302 -18.26 -31.23 2.27
CA GLN A 302 -17.89 -32.47 2.93
C GLN A 302 -18.69 -33.59 2.27
N PRO A 303 -18.08 -34.74 1.89
CA PRO A 303 -18.87 -35.87 1.44
C PRO A 303 -19.83 -36.21 2.57
N THR A 304 -21.13 -36.14 2.28
CA THR A 304 -22.19 -36.57 3.19
C THR A 304 -21.82 -37.98 3.65
N VAL A 305 -21.48 -38.13 4.92
CA VAL A 305 -21.28 -39.46 5.50
C VAL A 305 -22.64 -40.14 5.43
N VAL A 306 -22.85 -40.95 4.40
CA VAL A 306 -23.97 -41.88 4.33
C VAL A 306 -23.78 -42.79 5.53
N SER A 307 -24.59 -42.55 6.56
CA SER A 307 -24.75 -43.46 7.69
C SER A 307 -25.14 -44.82 7.14
N LEU A 308 -24.15 -45.71 7.00
CA LEU A 308 -24.39 -47.13 6.82
C LEU A 308 -24.82 -47.70 8.18
N ALA A 309 -26.06 -47.41 8.54
CA ALA A 309 -26.79 -48.22 9.51
C ALA A 309 -27.51 -49.33 8.74
N LYS A 310 -26.89 -50.52 8.73
CA LYS A 310 -27.54 -51.83 8.84
C LYS A 310 -26.49 -52.92 9.03
#